data_AF-A0A7Y9N243-F1
#
_entry.id   AF-A0A7Y9N243-F1
#
_cell.length_a   1.000
_cell.length_b   1.000
_cell.length_c   1.000
_cell.angle_alpha   90.00
_cell.angle_beta   90.00
_cell.angle_gamma   90.00
#
_symmetry.space_group_name_H-M   'P 1'
#
loop_
_entity.id
_entity.type
_entity.pdbx_description
1 polymer ?
#
loop_
_entity_poly.entity_id
_entity_poly.type
_entity_poly.pdbx_seq_one_letter_code
_entity_poly.pdbx_strand_id
1 'polypeptide(L)'
;MSAPLDQVHSTRVPSGPLPPGPRVNAWGRTGAVADEPPVGVRELVDGLWHPGEFHRVEDGTATSIRRRPVPSAGACYPVQTHLVDAVGVRWAVDHDGGFFLRRDPRSDRVDGWPSTTAGDGIARVVFTVQPGRSFGRYRHRAWPLWIADTAYAVAAVRFLLGARAGRGQFGPSSRLRGLLGVPRASDVDSWLRRGLVPEIPLAAVELPHTPVPIDAARRALGSRRSPSTSEFLVRTSARDRLSPRGEIDRVARASGQAWVRGASAVRSWSVPTTAPAPLIGTALWNAHLTAAGLCYRAALDGGCGARPVSGFSSTGGRWILHAIAFLDSPGGSR
;
A
#
# COMPACT_ATOMS: atom_id res chain seq x y z
N MET A 1 -8.18 19.03 22.63
CA MET A 1 -7.53 17.81 22.07
C MET A 1 -6.84 18.20 20.78
N SER A 2 -5.58 17.79 20.58
CA SER A 2 -4.87 18.00 19.31
C SER A 2 -5.51 17.15 18.20
N ALA A 3 -5.63 17.70 16.99
CA ALA A 3 -6.32 17.04 15.90
C ALA A 3 -5.59 15.75 15.48
N PRO A 4 -6.28 14.71 14.95
CA PRO A 4 -5.64 13.45 14.55
C PRO A 4 -4.47 13.62 13.56
N LEU A 5 -4.48 14.67 12.73
CA LEU A 5 -3.40 15.05 11.82
C LEU A 5 -2.13 15.49 12.56
N ASP A 6 -2.27 16.30 13.61
CA ASP A 6 -1.14 16.81 14.40
C ASP A 6 -0.41 15.69 15.14
N GLN A 7 -1.15 14.67 15.61
CA GLN A 7 -0.58 13.56 16.36
C GLN A 7 0.33 12.68 15.50
N VAL A 8 -0.02 12.47 14.24
CA VAL A 8 0.69 11.59 13.28
C VAL A 8 2.13 12.00 13.08
N HIS A 9 2.36 13.31 13.11
CA HIS A 9 3.65 13.92 12.84
C HIS A 9 4.39 14.30 14.13
N SER A 10 3.80 13.99 15.28
CA SER A 10 4.43 14.22 16.57
C SER A 10 5.66 13.35 16.74
N THR A 11 6.64 13.88 17.46
CA THR A 11 7.84 13.14 17.88
C THR A 11 7.52 12.05 18.90
N ARG A 12 6.27 11.96 19.38
CA ARG A 12 5.83 10.94 20.34
C ARG A 12 5.98 9.55 19.73
N VAL A 13 6.68 8.69 20.46
CA VAL A 13 6.84 7.28 20.10
C VAL A 13 5.48 6.59 20.18
N PRO A 14 5.07 5.78 19.18
CA PRO A 14 3.89 4.93 19.29
C PRO A 14 3.96 4.06 20.55
N SER A 15 2.85 3.98 21.30
CA SER A 15 2.71 3.02 22.39
C SER A 15 2.93 1.58 21.90
N GLY A 16 3.32 0.66 22.80
CA GLY A 16 3.68 -0.73 22.48
C GLY A 16 2.67 -1.49 21.59
N PRO A 17 3.08 -2.59 20.95
CA PRO A 17 2.28 -3.26 19.93
C PRO A 17 0.96 -3.82 20.49
N LEU A 18 -0.11 -3.79 19.69
CA LEU A 18 -1.33 -4.58 19.90
C LEU A 18 -1.39 -5.77 18.95
N PRO A 19 -2.21 -6.80 19.26
CA PRO A 19 -2.54 -7.84 18.31
C PRO A 19 -3.05 -7.25 16.98
N PRO A 20 -2.48 -7.63 15.82
CA PRO A 20 -2.69 -6.94 14.54
C PRO A 20 -4.02 -7.26 13.83
N GLY A 21 -5.02 -7.82 14.52
CA GLY A 21 -6.24 -8.33 13.87
C GLY A 21 -5.97 -9.42 12.82
N PRO A 22 -7.01 -9.91 12.13
CA PRO A 22 -6.85 -10.94 11.10
C PRO A 22 -6.05 -10.41 9.89
N ARG A 23 -5.46 -11.32 9.10
CA ARG A 23 -4.75 -10.99 7.84
C ARG A 23 -5.70 -10.74 6.68
N VAL A 24 -6.79 -11.51 6.67
CA VAL A 24 -7.87 -11.47 5.68
C VAL A 24 -9.19 -11.61 6.42
N ASN A 25 -10.24 -10.99 5.89
CA ASN A 25 -11.59 -11.19 6.41
C ASN A 25 -12.12 -12.57 6.01
N ALA A 26 -12.81 -13.26 6.92
CA ALA A 26 -13.30 -14.62 6.72
C ALA A 26 -14.62 -14.66 5.92
N TRP A 27 -14.64 -14.08 4.72
CA TRP A 27 -15.84 -13.96 3.87
C TRP A 27 -16.54 -15.30 3.59
N GLY A 28 -15.81 -16.41 3.54
CA GLY A 28 -16.42 -17.74 3.37
C GLY A 28 -17.38 -18.11 4.52
N ARG A 29 -17.12 -17.63 5.74
CA ARG A 29 -18.02 -17.83 6.90
C ARG A 29 -19.29 -16.98 6.84
N THR A 30 -19.34 -16.01 5.92
CA THR A 30 -20.50 -15.14 5.73
C THR A 30 -21.40 -15.59 4.58
N GLY A 31 -21.16 -16.80 4.04
CA GLY A 31 -21.89 -17.34 2.89
C GLY A 31 -21.33 -16.92 1.52
N ALA A 32 -20.17 -16.27 1.46
CA ALA A 32 -19.48 -16.09 0.19
C ALA A 32 -18.96 -17.44 -0.31
N VAL A 33 -19.12 -17.70 -1.61
CA VAL A 33 -18.79 -18.99 -2.21
C VAL A 33 -17.51 -18.90 -3.05
N ALA A 34 -16.72 -19.95 -3.06
CA ALA A 34 -15.57 -20.03 -3.96
C ALA A 34 -16.05 -19.94 -5.41
N ASP A 35 -15.44 -19.05 -6.18
CA ASP A 35 -15.82 -18.77 -7.56
C ASP A 35 -14.66 -18.12 -8.29
N GLU A 36 -14.31 -18.62 -9.47
CA GLU A 36 -13.14 -18.15 -10.21
C GLU A 36 -13.48 -16.96 -11.12
N PRO A 37 -12.75 -15.84 -11.02
CA PRO A 37 -12.90 -14.74 -11.95
C PRO A 37 -12.27 -15.08 -13.31
N PRO A 38 -12.43 -14.22 -14.33
CA PRO A 38 -11.71 -14.36 -15.59
C PRO A 38 -10.19 -14.52 -15.38
N VAL A 39 -9.53 -15.36 -16.19
CA VAL A 39 -8.11 -15.73 -16.04
C VAL A 39 -7.17 -14.52 -15.91
N GLY A 40 -7.37 -13.46 -16.71
CA GLY A 40 -6.55 -12.25 -16.61
C GLY A 40 -6.67 -11.54 -15.26
N VAL A 41 -7.82 -11.63 -14.60
CA VAL A 41 -8.04 -11.06 -13.27
C VAL A 41 -7.29 -11.88 -12.21
N ARG A 42 -7.36 -13.22 -12.30
CA ARG A 42 -6.56 -14.14 -11.48
C ARG A 42 -5.07 -13.82 -11.59
N GLU A 43 -4.55 -13.73 -12.82
CA GLU A 43 -3.14 -13.42 -13.07
C GLU A 43 -2.72 -12.04 -12.54
N LEU A 44 -3.60 -11.03 -12.67
CA LEU A 44 -3.37 -9.71 -12.11
C LEU A 44 -3.23 -9.78 -10.58
N VAL A 45 -4.18 -10.43 -9.90
CA VAL A 45 -4.18 -10.57 -8.44
C VAL A 45 -2.97 -11.36 -7.95
N ASP A 46 -2.57 -12.41 -8.67
CA ASP A 46 -1.32 -13.14 -8.39
C ASP A 46 -0.09 -12.25 -8.55
N GLY A 47 -0.02 -11.47 -9.62
CA GLY A 47 1.05 -10.51 -9.84
C GLY A 47 1.19 -9.48 -8.71
N LEU A 48 0.11 -9.17 -7.99
CA LEU A 48 0.11 -8.25 -6.86
C LEU A 48 0.53 -8.94 -5.55
N TRP A 49 -0.02 -10.13 -5.28
CA TRP A 49 -0.08 -10.67 -3.92
C TRP A 49 0.51 -12.07 -3.74
N HIS A 50 0.92 -12.75 -4.81
CA HIS A 50 1.39 -14.13 -4.73
C HIS A 50 2.45 -14.28 -3.62
N PRO A 51 2.26 -15.22 -2.68
CA PRO A 51 3.11 -15.33 -1.51
C PRO A 51 4.51 -15.81 -1.90
N GLY A 52 5.52 -15.01 -1.54
CA GLY A 52 6.93 -15.39 -1.67
C GLY A 52 7.50 -16.03 -0.40
N GLU A 53 8.82 -15.90 -0.26
CA GLU A 53 9.55 -16.27 0.95
C GLU A 53 9.08 -15.48 2.17
N PHE A 54 9.35 -16.01 3.37
CA PHE A 54 9.13 -15.29 4.61
C PHE A 54 10.01 -14.03 4.73
N HIS A 55 9.47 -12.97 5.33
CA HIS A 55 10.28 -11.86 5.79
C HIS A 55 11.31 -12.35 6.80
N ARG A 56 12.48 -11.72 6.82
CA ARG A 56 13.56 -12.03 7.75
C ARG A 56 13.83 -10.82 8.64
N VAL A 57 14.15 -11.06 9.90
CA VAL A 57 14.69 -10.04 10.80
C VAL A 57 16.19 -9.82 10.51
N GLU A 58 16.82 -8.88 11.20
CA GLU A 58 18.19 -8.42 10.92
C GLU A 58 19.24 -9.54 11.05
N ASP A 59 19.06 -10.47 11.99
CA ASP A 59 19.91 -11.66 12.16
C ASP A 59 19.70 -12.76 11.10
N GLY A 60 18.76 -12.55 10.17
CA GLY A 60 18.42 -13.49 9.11
C GLY A 60 17.31 -14.49 9.45
N THR A 61 16.82 -14.54 10.68
CA THR A 61 15.75 -15.45 11.12
C THR A 61 14.45 -15.16 10.38
N ALA A 62 13.80 -16.21 9.88
CA ALA A 62 12.53 -16.10 9.18
C ALA A 62 11.37 -15.80 10.15
N THR A 63 10.52 -14.86 9.76
CA THR A 63 9.25 -14.54 10.44
C THR A 63 8.12 -15.44 9.93
N SER A 64 6.94 -15.36 10.55
CA SER A 64 5.72 -16.03 10.07
C SER A 64 4.97 -15.27 8.96
N ILE A 65 5.52 -14.16 8.47
CA ILE A 65 4.86 -13.29 7.48
C ILE A 65 5.55 -13.47 6.13
N ARG A 66 4.78 -13.91 5.12
CA ARG A 66 5.28 -14.04 3.75
C ARG A 66 5.44 -12.69 3.08
N ARG A 67 6.49 -12.56 2.28
CA ARG A 67 6.68 -11.43 1.36
C ARG A 67 5.66 -11.51 0.24
N ARG A 68 5.35 -10.34 -0.32
CA ARG A 68 4.45 -10.17 -1.47
C ARG A 68 5.08 -9.18 -2.45
N PRO A 69 4.75 -9.26 -3.76
CA PRO A 69 5.27 -8.34 -4.77
C PRO A 69 5.02 -6.88 -4.41
N VAL A 70 3.78 -6.55 -4.01
CA VAL A 70 3.45 -5.23 -3.45
C VAL A 70 3.96 -5.13 -2.00
N PRO A 71 4.81 -4.14 -1.68
CA PRO A 71 5.33 -3.97 -0.32
C PRO A 71 4.25 -3.41 0.63
N SER A 72 4.49 -3.59 1.93
CA SER A 72 3.68 -2.97 2.98
C SER A 72 4.55 -2.51 4.13
N ALA A 73 4.20 -1.36 4.71
CA ALA A 73 4.89 -0.82 5.88
C ALA A 73 4.92 -1.85 7.03
N GLY A 74 6.13 -2.21 7.47
CA GLY A 74 6.31 -3.14 8.58
C GLY A 74 5.78 -4.55 8.36
N ALA A 75 5.57 -4.96 7.09
CA ALA A 75 4.91 -6.21 6.73
C ALA A 75 3.50 -6.36 7.35
N CYS A 76 2.81 -5.24 7.60
CA CYS A 76 1.47 -5.24 8.17
C CYS A 76 0.40 -5.77 7.20
N TYR A 77 0.60 -5.61 5.88
CA TYR A 77 -0.32 -6.02 4.82
C TYR A 77 -1.81 -5.73 5.15
N PRO A 78 -2.19 -4.47 5.41
CA PRO A 78 -3.57 -4.11 5.77
C PRO A 78 -4.52 -4.13 4.57
N VAL A 79 -3.99 -4.05 3.35
CA VAL A 79 -4.78 -3.92 2.12
C VAL A 79 -5.49 -5.24 1.82
N GLN A 80 -6.81 -5.16 1.63
CA GLN A 80 -7.63 -6.24 1.09
C GLN A 80 -8.01 -5.92 -0.36
N THR A 81 -8.17 -6.96 -1.17
CA THR A 81 -8.56 -6.83 -2.58
C THR A 81 -9.98 -7.31 -2.74
N HIS A 82 -10.78 -6.50 -3.42
CA HIS A 82 -12.09 -6.85 -3.90
C HIS A 82 -12.14 -6.66 -5.42
N LEU A 83 -12.99 -7.41 -6.08
CA LEU A 83 -13.27 -7.27 -7.50
C LEU A 83 -14.75 -6.94 -7.67
N VAL A 84 -15.05 -6.06 -8.61
CA VAL A 84 -16.41 -5.77 -9.06
C VAL A 84 -16.40 -5.90 -10.57
N ASP A 85 -17.22 -6.78 -11.15
CA ASP A 85 -17.31 -6.87 -12.61
C ASP A 85 -18.23 -5.78 -13.21
N ALA A 86 -18.37 -5.79 -14.53
CA ALA A 86 -19.18 -4.80 -15.25
C ALA A 86 -20.68 -4.83 -14.89
N VAL A 87 -21.19 -5.97 -14.41
CA VAL A 87 -22.61 -6.16 -14.05
C VAL A 87 -22.86 -6.03 -12.53
N GLY A 88 -21.80 -5.85 -11.73
CA GLY A 88 -21.87 -5.63 -10.29
C GLY A 88 -21.71 -6.89 -9.43
N VAL A 89 -21.29 -8.03 -10.00
CA VAL A 89 -20.86 -9.19 -9.21
C VAL A 89 -19.58 -8.83 -8.48
N ARG A 90 -19.45 -9.31 -7.24
CA ARG A 90 -18.37 -8.93 -6.33
C ARG A 90 -17.65 -10.14 -5.79
N TRP A 91 -16.33 -10.06 -5.76
CA TRP A 91 -15.49 -11.03 -5.09
C TRP A 91 -14.66 -10.35 -4.01
N ALA A 92 -14.48 -11.02 -2.88
CA ALA A 92 -13.41 -10.74 -1.95
C ALA A 92 -12.27 -11.73 -2.22
N VAL A 93 -11.02 -11.26 -2.14
CA VAL A 93 -9.85 -12.12 -2.32
C VAL A 93 -9.30 -12.54 -0.97
N ASP A 94 -9.24 -13.85 -0.73
CA ASP A 94 -8.43 -14.41 0.34
C ASP A 94 -6.97 -14.48 -0.14
N HIS A 95 -6.17 -13.50 0.28
CA HIS A 95 -4.77 -13.43 -0.12
C HIS A 95 -3.87 -14.52 0.49
N ASP A 96 -4.28 -15.13 1.61
CA ASP A 96 -3.46 -16.16 2.27
C ASP A 96 -3.79 -17.55 1.72
N GLY A 97 -5.07 -17.83 1.46
CA GLY A 97 -5.52 -19.05 0.80
C GLY A 97 -5.40 -19.02 -0.73
N GLY A 98 -5.32 -17.83 -1.33
CA GLY A 98 -5.28 -17.65 -2.77
C GLY A 98 -6.65 -17.82 -3.45
N PHE A 99 -7.76 -17.70 -2.72
CA PHE A 99 -9.11 -17.95 -3.23
C PHE A 99 -9.86 -16.66 -3.58
N PHE A 100 -10.77 -16.77 -4.53
CA PHE A 100 -11.78 -15.75 -4.81
C PHE A 100 -13.12 -16.19 -4.24
N LEU A 101 -13.73 -15.30 -3.46
CA LEU A 101 -14.97 -15.56 -2.76
C LEU A 101 -16.05 -14.62 -3.29
N ARG A 102 -16.92 -15.15 -4.15
CA ARG A 102 -18.07 -14.39 -4.68
C ARG A 102 -19.05 -14.12 -3.55
N ARG A 103 -19.36 -12.85 -3.37
CA ARG A 103 -20.28 -12.36 -2.33
C ARG A 103 -21.73 -12.45 -2.80
N ASP A 104 -22.61 -12.86 -1.89
CA ASP A 104 -24.05 -12.86 -2.13
C ASP A 104 -24.70 -11.54 -1.65
N PRO A 105 -25.18 -10.67 -2.57
CA PRO A 105 -25.88 -9.43 -2.19
C PRO A 105 -27.19 -9.67 -1.44
N ARG A 106 -27.80 -10.86 -1.55
CA ARG A 106 -29.02 -11.17 -0.78
C ARG A 106 -28.65 -11.38 0.69
N SER A 107 -27.66 -12.22 0.95
CA SER A 107 -27.07 -12.40 2.29
C SER A 107 -26.59 -11.08 2.90
N ASP A 108 -25.92 -10.20 2.13
CA ASP A 108 -25.53 -8.86 2.60
C ASP A 108 -26.77 -8.07 3.11
N ARG A 109 -27.85 -8.03 2.35
CA ARG A 109 -29.08 -7.28 2.70
C ARG A 109 -29.84 -7.85 3.90
N VAL A 110 -29.86 -9.18 4.06
CA VAL A 110 -30.51 -9.83 5.22
C VAL A 110 -29.88 -9.36 6.53
N ASP A 111 -28.56 -9.15 6.56
CA ASP A 111 -27.86 -8.64 7.73
C ASP A 111 -27.84 -7.10 7.83
N GLY A 112 -28.68 -6.42 7.04
CA GLY A 112 -28.83 -4.97 7.05
C GLY A 112 -27.65 -4.21 6.45
N TRP A 113 -26.78 -4.86 5.68
CA TRP A 113 -25.69 -4.15 5.01
C TRP A 113 -26.23 -3.26 3.87
N PRO A 114 -25.56 -2.13 3.58
CA PRO A 114 -26.01 -1.21 2.55
C PRO A 114 -26.10 -1.86 1.16
N SER A 115 -27.07 -1.40 0.36
CA SER A 115 -27.17 -1.81 -1.04
C SER A 115 -25.97 -1.32 -1.84
N THR A 116 -25.60 -2.11 -2.86
CA THR A 116 -24.55 -1.75 -3.82
C THR A 116 -25.03 -0.70 -4.81
N THR A 117 -24.11 0.08 -5.36
CA THR A 117 -24.39 0.85 -6.57
C THR A 117 -24.63 -0.08 -7.76
N ALA A 118 -25.54 0.28 -8.66
CA ALA A 118 -25.77 -0.48 -9.89
C ALA A 118 -24.49 -0.57 -10.72
N GLY A 119 -24.33 -1.69 -11.45
CA GLY A 119 -23.25 -1.86 -12.41
C GLY A 119 -23.32 -0.78 -13.49
N ASP A 120 -22.19 -0.12 -13.75
CA ASP A 120 -22.06 0.93 -14.76
C ASP A 120 -21.32 0.44 -16.01
N GLY A 121 -21.24 -0.88 -16.21
CA GLY A 121 -20.55 -1.51 -17.33
C GLY A 121 -19.02 -1.58 -17.19
N ILE A 122 -18.47 -1.18 -16.04
CA ILE A 122 -17.01 -1.09 -15.86
C ILE A 122 -16.54 -2.02 -14.73
N ALA A 123 -15.69 -3.00 -15.10
CA ALA A 123 -15.01 -3.85 -14.14
C ALA A 123 -13.92 -3.09 -13.37
N ARG A 124 -13.74 -3.40 -12.09
CA ARG A 124 -12.82 -2.71 -11.18
C ARG A 124 -12.17 -3.67 -10.20
N VAL A 125 -10.90 -3.42 -9.90
CA VAL A 125 -10.29 -3.86 -8.66
C VAL A 125 -10.45 -2.76 -7.61
N VAL A 126 -10.93 -3.10 -6.43
CA VAL A 126 -11.16 -2.19 -5.31
C VAL A 126 -10.27 -2.60 -4.15
N PHE A 127 -9.48 -1.66 -3.65
CA PHE A 127 -8.63 -1.84 -2.50
C PHE A 127 -9.25 -1.20 -1.27
N THR A 128 -9.40 -2.01 -0.23
CA THR A 128 -9.78 -1.56 1.10
C THR A 128 -8.61 -1.75 2.06
N VAL A 129 -8.68 -1.15 3.24
CA VAL A 129 -7.72 -1.41 4.32
C VAL A 129 -8.43 -1.90 5.56
N GLN A 130 -7.83 -2.86 6.27
CA GLN A 130 -8.17 -3.23 7.63
C GLN A 130 -7.34 -2.39 8.60
N PRO A 131 -7.92 -1.36 9.26
CA PRO A 131 -7.16 -0.38 10.04
C PRO A 131 -6.34 -1.00 11.17
N GLY A 132 -6.88 -2.07 11.78
CA GLY A 132 -6.29 -2.75 12.93
C GLY A 132 -4.86 -3.27 12.71
N ARG A 133 -4.51 -3.71 11.48
CA ARG A 133 -3.20 -4.31 11.21
C ARG A 133 -2.06 -3.30 11.36
N SER A 134 -2.21 -2.13 10.73
CA SER A 134 -1.22 -1.07 10.84
C SER A 134 -1.36 -0.32 12.17
N PHE A 135 -2.58 -0.17 12.70
CA PHE A 135 -2.79 0.49 13.99
C PHE A 135 -2.10 -0.26 15.13
N GLY A 136 -2.13 -1.60 15.13
CA GLY A 136 -1.50 -2.39 16.18
C GLY A 136 0.00 -2.11 16.33
N ARG A 137 0.69 -1.74 15.23
CA ARG A 137 2.12 -1.40 15.25
C ARG A 137 2.39 0.11 15.32
N TYR A 138 1.65 0.90 14.56
CA TYR A 138 1.98 2.31 14.30
C TYR A 138 1.08 3.29 15.04
N ARG A 139 0.00 2.83 15.67
CA ARG A 139 -0.91 3.63 16.49
C ARG A 139 -1.39 4.88 15.74
N HIS A 140 -1.19 6.06 16.32
CA HIS A 140 -1.54 7.35 15.72
C HIS A 140 -0.84 7.63 14.38
N ARG A 141 0.27 6.94 14.05
CA ARG A 141 0.97 7.05 12.76
C ARG A 141 0.42 6.11 11.67
N ALA A 142 -0.63 5.34 11.96
CA ALA A 142 -1.08 4.28 11.05
C ALA A 142 -1.82 4.80 9.82
N TRP A 143 -2.61 5.88 9.92
CA TRP A 143 -3.50 6.25 8.81
C TRP A 143 -2.78 6.69 7.53
N PRO A 144 -1.65 7.40 7.54
CA PRO A 144 -0.93 7.68 6.31
C PRO A 144 -0.40 6.39 5.66
N LEU A 145 -0.06 5.39 6.48
CA LEU A 145 0.44 4.10 5.99
C LEU A 145 -0.66 3.27 5.32
N TRP A 146 -1.94 3.47 5.69
CA TRP A 146 -3.06 2.87 4.97
C TRP A 146 -3.14 3.37 3.52
N ILE A 147 -2.97 4.69 3.33
CA ILE A 147 -2.90 5.32 2.00
C ILE A 147 -1.62 4.88 1.29
N ALA A 148 -0.47 4.83 1.97
CA ALA A 148 0.78 4.37 1.38
C ALA A 148 0.65 2.94 0.81
N ASP A 149 0.22 1.98 1.62
CA ASP A 149 0.10 0.59 1.19
C ASP A 149 -0.92 0.44 0.03
N THR A 150 -2.03 1.18 0.08
CA THR A 150 -3.03 1.17 -1.00
C THR A 150 -2.50 1.83 -2.28
N ALA A 151 -1.75 2.93 -2.17
CA ALA A 151 -1.12 3.59 -3.31
C ALA A 151 -0.09 2.69 -3.99
N TYR A 152 0.70 1.92 -3.23
CA TYR A 152 1.61 0.93 -3.80
C TYR A 152 0.87 -0.20 -4.53
N ALA A 153 -0.30 -0.63 -4.04
CA ALA A 153 -1.15 -1.59 -4.73
C ALA A 153 -1.73 -1.02 -6.04
N VAL A 154 -2.26 0.22 -6.01
CA VAL A 154 -2.76 0.90 -7.21
C VAL A 154 -1.66 1.10 -8.25
N ALA A 155 -0.48 1.56 -7.82
CA ALA A 155 0.67 1.72 -8.71
C ALA A 155 1.10 0.38 -9.32
N ALA A 156 0.96 -0.72 -8.59
CA ALA A 156 1.30 -2.05 -9.09
C ALA A 156 0.29 -2.51 -10.16
N VAL A 157 -1.01 -2.28 -9.98
CA VAL A 157 -2.02 -2.52 -11.04
C VAL A 157 -1.66 -1.74 -12.31
N ARG A 158 -1.36 -0.44 -12.16
CA ARG A 158 -0.96 0.41 -13.30
C ARG A 158 0.32 -0.07 -13.97
N PHE A 159 1.29 -0.53 -13.18
CA PHE A 159 2.55 -1.07 -13.69
C PHE A 159 2.36 -2.40 -14.43
N LEU A 160 1.54 -3.30 -13.89
CA LEU A 160 1.23 -4.60 -14.50
C LEU A 160 0.41 -4.45 -15.78
N LEU A 161 -0.53 -3.51 -15.86
CA LEU A 161 -1.39 -3.35 -17.04
C LEU A 161 -0.87 -2.31 -18.05
N GLY A 162 0.06 -1.45 -17.65
CA GLY A 162 0.60 -0.37 -18.47
C GLY A 162 -0.49 0.61 -18.93
N ALA A 163 -0.44 1.01 -20.20
CA ALA A 163 -1.41 1.94 -20.79
C ALA A 163 -2.86 1.42 -20.80
N ARG A 164 -3.09 0.11 -20.56
CA ARG A 164 -4.43 -0.48 -20.49
C ARG A 164 -5.11 -0.29 -19.13
N ALA A 165 -4.38 0.14 -18.10
CA ALA A 165 -4.99 0.45 -16.82
C ALA A 165 -5.96 1.62 -16.97
N GLY A 166 -7.21 1.45 -16.53
CA GLY A 166 -8.20 2.50 -16.60
C GLY A 166 -8.06 3.55 -15.49
N ARG A 167 -9.10 4.37 -15.30
CA ARG A 167 -9.07 5.47 -14.33
C ARG A 167 -9.00 4.95 -12.90
N GLY A 168 -8.30 5.69 -12.05
CA GLY A 168 -8.24 5.45 -10.61
C GLY A 168 -9.21 6.37 -9.87
N GLN A 169 -9.91 5.84 -8.88
CA GLN A 169 -10.72 6.60 -7.92
C GLN A 169 -10.08 6.45 -6.53
N PHE A 170 -9.96 7.55 -5.80
CA PHE A 170 -9.26 7.59 -4.51
C PHE A 170 -10.18 8.11 -3.41
N GLY A 171 -10.09 7.49 -2.24
CA GLY A 171 -10.99 7.66 -1.13
C GLY A 171 -10.31 8.12 0.15
N PRO A 172 -11.06 8.02 1.28
CA PRO A 172 -12.36 7.35 1.42
C PRO A 172 -13.54 8.13 0.78
N SER A 173 -14.53 7.45 0.21
CA SER A 173 -15.74 8.09 -0.34
C SER A 173 -16.99 7.21 -0.25
N SER A 174 -18.18 7.82 -0.33
CA SER A 174 -19.45 7.09 -0.42
C SER A 174 -19.52 6.23 -1.67
N ARG A 175 -18.98 6.72 -2.80
CA ARG A 175 -18.90 5.97 -4.06
C ARG A 175 -18.13 4.67 -3.91
N LEU A 176 -16.93 4.70 -3.31
CA LEU A 176 -16.11 3.49 -3.11
C LEU A 176 -16.78 2.49 -2.16
N ARG A 177 -17.49 2.97 -1.12
CA ARG A 177 -18.29 2.09 -0.26
C ARG A 177 -19.47 1.48 -1.01
N GLY A 178 -20.14 2.28 -1.86
CA GLY A 178 -21.25 1.85 -2.70
C GLY A 178 -20.87 0.75 -3.68
N LEU A 179 -19.66 0.78 -4.25
CA LEU A 179 -19.14 -0.30 -5.11
C LEU A 179 -19.14 -1.67 -4.40
N LEU A 180 -18.84 -1.68 -3.10
CA LEU A 180 -18.76 -2.93 -2.34
C LEU A 180 -20.03 -3.26 -1.55
N GLY A 181 -20.94 -2.30 -1.34
CA GLY A 181 -22.12 -2.49 -0.48
C GLY A 181 -21.72 -2.88 0.94
N VAL A 182 -20.72 -2.18 1.50
CA VAL A 182 -20.22 -2.43 2.86
C VAL A 182 -20.59 -1.28 3.80
N PRO A 183 -20.84 -1.56 5.10
CA PRO A 183 -21.10 -0.51 6.08
C PRO A 183 -19.87 0.40 6.26
N ARG A 184 -20.09 1.57 6.89
CA ARG A 184 -18.95 2.42 7.27
C ARG A 184 -18.06 1.64 8.23
N ALA A 185 -16.75 1.83 8.15
CA ALA A 185 -15.83 1.17 9.08
C ALA A 185 -16.06 1.57 10.55
N SER A 186 -16.66 2.74 10.79
CA SER A 186 -17.06 3.20 12.12
C SER A 186 -18.27 2.45 12.69
N ASP A 187 -19.06 1.77 11.86
CA ASP A 187 -20.18 0.92 12.28
C ASP A 187 -19.65 -0.49 12.59
N VAL A 188 -18.85 -0.56 13.66
CA VAL A 188 -18.10 -1.76 14.04
C VAL A 188 -19.02 -2.94 14.31
N ASP A 189 -20.17 -2.71 14.94
CA ASP A 189 -21.12 -3.76 15.30
C ASP A 189 -21.65 -4.49 14.06
N SER A 190 -21.95 -3.78 12.97
CA SER A 190 -22.43 -4.38 11.72
C SER A 190 -21.39 -5.30 11.06
N TRP A 191 -20.10 -5.01 11.22
CA TRP A 191 -19.02 -5.90 10.76
C TRP A 191 -18.88 -7.12 11.67
N LEU A 192 -18.82 -6.89 12.99
CA LEU A 192 -18.57 -7.94 13.97
C LEU A 192 -19.72 -8.95 14.07
N ARG A 193 -20.98 -8.54 13.88
CA ARG A 193 -22.13 -9.46 13.81
C ARG A 193 -21.98 -10.50 12.70
N ARG A 194 -21.27 -10.18 11.61
CA ARG A 194 -20.93 -11.12 10.54
C ARG A 194 -19.62 -11.86 10.75
N GLY A 195 -18.95 -11.67 11.90
CA GLY A 195 -17.63 -12.24 12.16
C GLY A 195 -16.51 -11.63 11.30
N LEU A 196 -16.72 -10.43 10.76
CA LEU A 196 -15.74 -9.69 9.95
C LEU A 196 -15.18 -8.51 10.75
N VAL A 197 -13.97 -8.07 10.39
CA VAL A 197 -13.41 -6.81 10.91
C VAL A 197 -13.68 -5.65 9.95
N PRO A 198 -13.80 -4.40 10.45
CA PRO A 198 -14.05 -3.24 9.60
C PRO A 198 -13.00 -3.01 8.52
N GLU A 199 -13.48 -2.70 7.32
CA GLU A 199 -12.65 -2.28 6.18
C GLU A 199 -13.00 -0.86 5.72
N ILE A 200 -11.99 -0.10 5.30
CA ILE A 200 -12.17 1.23 4.69
C ILE A 200 -11.82 1.13 3.20
N PRO A 201 -12.79 1.27 2.28
CA PRO A 201 -12.51 1.39 0.85
C PRO A 201 -11.72 2.66 0.53
N LEU A 202 -10.52 2.50 -0.03
CA LEU A 202 -9.59 3.60 -0.27
C LEU A 202 -9.27 3.83 -1.75
N ALA A 203 -9.33 2.80 -2.60
CA ALA A 203 -9.12 3.01 -4.02
C ALA A 203 -9.92 2.03 -4.89
N ALA A 204 -10.22 2.44 -6.10
CA ALA A 204 -10.65 1.55 -7.18
C ALA A 204 -9.87 1.86 -8.45
N VAL A 205 -9.51 0.84 -9.22
CA VAL A 205 -8.87 0.98 -10.54
C VAL A 205 -9.73 0.24 -11.54
N GLU A 206 -10.12 0.94 -12.60
CA GLU A 206 -10.85 0.35 -13.72
C GLU A 206 -9.95 -0.64 -14.47
N LEU A 207 -10.53 -1.81 -14.75
CA LEU A 207 -9.85 -2.88 -15.46
C LEU A 207 -10.29 -2.87 -16.93
N PRO A 208 -9.37 -3.11 -17.87
CA PRO A 208 -9.77 -3.42 -19.24
C PRO A 208 -10.52 -4.75 -19.27
N HIS A 209 -11.29 -5.00 -20.34
CA HIS A 209 -12.03 -6.27 -20.54
C HIS A 209 -11.14 -7.50 -20.35
N THR A 210 -9.87 -7.42 -20.79
CA THR A 210 -8.88 -8.48 -20.65
C THR A 210 -7.65 -7.97 -19.87
N PRO A 211 -7.64 -8.07 -18.53
CA PRO A 211 -6.62 -7.47 -17.67
C PRO A 211 -5.37 -8.36 -17.51
N VAL A 212 -4.84 -8.90 -18.60
CA VAL A 212 -3.62 -9.74 -18.59
C VAL A 212 -2.40 -8.88 -18.21
N PRO A 213 -1.61 -9.24 -17.19
CA PRO A 213 -0.40 -8.51 -16.82
C PRO A 213 0.70 -8.55 -17.89
N ILE A 214 1.50 -7.48 -17.98
CA ILE A 214 2.72 -7.43 -18.78
C ILE A 214 3.78 -8.28 -18.09
N ASP A 215 4.32 -9.28 -18.77
CA ASP A 215 5.24 -10.25 -18.20
C ASP A 215 6.52 -9.64 -17.61
N ALA A 216 7.12 -8.67 -18.30
CA ALA A 216 8.31 -7.98 -17.81
C ALA A 216 8.01 -7.22 -16.50
N ALA A 217 6.85 -6.55 -16.42
CA ALA A 217 6.41 -5.87 -15.22
C ALA A 217 6.13 -6.86 -14.08
N ARG A 218 5.48 -8.00 -14.38
CA ARG A 218 5.22 -9.06 -13.40
C ARG A 218 6.52 -9.61 -12.81
N ARG A 219 7.51 -9.93 -13.65
CA ARG A 219 8.83 -10.40 -13.21
C ARG A 219 9.55 -9.34 -12.37
N ALA A 220 9.61 -8.10 -12.83
CA ALA A 220 10.26 -7.00 -12.12
C ALA A 220 9.62 -6.74 -10.75
N LEU A 221 8.29 -6.74 -10.66
CA LEU A 221 7.57 -6.53 -9.40
C LEU A 221 7.80 -7.69 -8.42
N GLY A 222 7.78 -8.94 -8.91
CA GLY A 222 8.00 -10.13 -8.09
C GLY A 222 9.43 -10.26 -7.56
N SER A 223 10.42 -9.90 -8.37
CA SER A 223 11.85 -9.97 -8.00
C SER A 223 12.33 -8.75 -7.21
N ARG A 224 11.61 -7.62 -7.26
CA ARG A 224 12.03 -6.36 -6.60
C ARG A 224 12.39 -6.58 -5.13
N ARG A 225 13.61 -6.22 -4.76
CA ARG A 225 14.05 -6.09 -3.36
C ARG A 225 14.62 -4.70 -3.14
N SER A 226 14.30 -4.11 -2.00
CA SER A 226 14.95 -2.87 -1.59
C SER A 226 16.36 -3.22 -1.07
N PRO A 227 17.40 -2.47 -1.45
CA PRO A 227 18.73 -2.67 -0.88
C PRO A 227 18.69 -2.62 0.65
N SER A 228 19.58 -3.37 1.30
CA SER A 228 19.73 -3.33 2.75
C SER A 228 20.23 -1.96 3.21
N THR A 229 19.94 -1.58 4.46
CA THR A 229 20.47 -0.31 5.00
C THR A 229 21.98 -0.32 5.15
N SER A 230 22.59 -1.50 5.36
CA SER A 230 24.05 -1.68 5.43
C SER A 230 24.75 -1.34 4.11
N GLU A 231 24.16 -1.69 2.97
CA GLU A 231 24.69 -1.31 1.64
C GLU A 231 24.82 0.20 1.46
N PHE A 232 23.88 0.98 2.00
CA PHE A 232 23.99 2.43 2.03
C PHE A 232 25.05 2.89 3.05
N LEU A 233 25.04 2.33 4.26
CA LEU A 233 25.97 2.72 5.33
C LEU A 233 27.43 2.62 4.88
N VAL A 234 27.82 1.56 4.18
CA VAL A 234 29.17 1.37 3.62
C VAL A 234 29.62 2.56 2.74
N ARG A 235 28.69 3.24 2.08
CA ARG A 235 29.01 4.38 1.20
C ARG A 235 29.03 5.73 1.92
N THR A 236 28.57 5.80 3.18
CA THR A 236 28.41 7.07 3.91
C THR A 236 29.73 7.82 4.03
N SER A 237 30.79 7.19 4.53
CA SER A 237 32.09 7.85 4.75
C SER A 237 32.71 8.41 3.47
N ALA A 238 32.54 7.72 2.33
CA ALA A 238 33.03 8.21 1.04
C ALA A 238 32.18 9.36 0.50
N ARG A 239 30.86 9.33 0.73
CA ARG A 239 29.93 10.37 0.27
C ARG A 239 29.97 11.62 1.15
N ASP A 240 30.26 11.50 2.45
CA ASP A 240 30.38 12.62 3.39
C ASP A 240 31.62 13.48 3.10
N ARG A 241 32.64 12.92 2.44
CA ARG A 241 33.82 13.67 1.96
C ARG A 241 33.53 14.50 0.71
N LEU A 242 32.40 14.25 0.04
CA LEU A 242 31.92 15.08 -1.07
C LEU A 242 31.14 16.27 -0.49
N SER A 243 31.08 17.38 -1.22
CA SER A 243 30.40 18.62 -0.79
C SER A 243 28.98 18.35 -0.22
N PRO A 244 28.49 19.21 0.71
CA PRO A 244 27.20 19.02 1.39
C PRO A 244 26.06 18.69 0.43
N ARG A 245 25.31 17.62 0.71
CA ARG A 245 24.28 17.09 -0.18
C ARG A 245 22.92 17.47 0.37
N GLY A 246 22.58 18.77 0.22
CA GLY A 246 21.48 19.45 0.92
C GLY A 246 20.20 18.64 1.11
N GLU A 247 19.65 18.02 0.04
CA GLU A 247 18.42 17.25 0.13
C GLU A 247 18.60 15.87 0.81
N ILE A 248 19.72 15.19 0.57
CA ILE A 248 20.05 13.91 1.21
C ILE A 248 20.21 14.11 2.72
N ASP A 249 20.99 15.13 3.11
CA ASP A 249 21.21 15.46 4.51
C ASP A 249 19.93 15.89 5.22
N ARG A 250 19.07 16.63 4.52
CA ARG A 250 17.75 17.01 5.02
C ARG A 250 16.87 15.79 5.28
N VAL A 251 16.78 14.85 4.34
CA VAL A 251 15.97 13.63 4.49
C VAL A 251 16.55 12.70 5.56
N ALA A 252 17.87 12.55 5.63
CA ALA A 252 18.55 11.78 6.67
C ALA A 252 18.24 12.33 8.07
N ARG A 253 18.35 13.66 8.26
CA ARG A 253 18.00 14.32 9.53
C ARG A 253 16.51 14.18 9.86
N ALA A 254 15.63 14.46 8.89
CA ALA A 254 14.18 14.47 9.13
C ALA A 254 13.60 13.08 9.43
N SER A 255 14.21 12.02 8.89
CA SER A 255 13.84 10.63 9.18
C SER A 255 14.55 10.03 10.39
N GLY A 256 15.64 10.65 10.86
CA GLY A 256 16.54 10.07 11.87
C GLY A 256 17.33 8.86 11.36
N GLN A 257 17.45 8.69 10.04
CA GLN A 257 18.05 7.50 9.42
C GLN A 257 19.38 7.84 8.75
N ALA A 258 20.49 7.61 9.46
CA ALA A 258 21.85 7.94 8.99
C ALA A 258 22.23 7.26 7.67
N TRP A 259 21.73 6.04 7.43
CA TRP A 259 22.01 5.29 6.20
C TRP A 259 21.59 6.04 4.93
N VAL A 260 20.64 6.98 4.99
CA VAL A 260 20.21 7.77 3.84
C VAL A 260 21.37 8.58 3.22
N ARG A 261 22.39 8.97 4.02
CA ARG A 261 23.57 9.70 3.53
C ARG A 261 24.40 8.93 2.50
N GLY A 262 24.35 7.60 2.55
CA GLY A 262 24.99 6.73 1.57
C GLY A 262 24.32 6.68 0.20
N ALA A 263 23.14 7.29 0.04
CA ALA A 263 22.37 7.24 -1.21
C ALA A 263 23.09 7.97 -2.35
N SER A 264 22.95 7.47 -3.58
CA SER A 264 23.40 8.19 -4.78
C SER A 264 22.51 9.40 -5.07
N ALA A 265 21.22 9.25 -4.87
CA ALA A 265 20.21 10.30 -4.98
C ALA A 265 19.05 10.06 -4.00
N VAL A 266 18.33 11.12 -3.67
CA VAL A 266 17.07 11.06 -2.93
C VAL A 266 15.99 11.82 -3.70
N ARG A 267 14.76 11.32 -3.62
CA ARG A 267 13.55 12.03 -4.03
C ARG A 267 12.61 12.08 -2.83
N SER A 268 12.17 13.28 -2.46
CA SER A 268 11.21 13.47 -1.36
C SER A 268 10.02 14.30 -1.83
N TRP A 269 8.88 14.08 -1.20
CA TRP A 269 7.65 14.84 -1.42
C TRP A 269 7.22 15.43 -0.10
N SER A 270 6.93 16.73 -0.10
CA SER A 270 6.55 17.44 1.12
C SER A 270 5.48 18.49 0.89
N VAL A 271 4.70 18.77 1.93
CA VAL A 271 3.70 19.84 1.98
C VAL A 271 4.00 20.80 3.14
N PRO A 272 3.53 22.06 3.09
CA PRO A 272 3.53 22.92 4.26
C PRO A 272 2.76 22.29 5.42
N THR A 273 3.24 22.47 6.66
CA THR A 273 2.54 22.08 7.89
C THR A 273 1.18 22.76 8.04
N THR A 274 1.02 23.93 7.43
CA THR A 274 -0.21 24.74 7.42
C THR A 274 -1.18 24.35 6.29
N ALA A 275 -0.85 23.34 5.48
CA ALA A 275 -1.71 22.91 4.39
C ALA A 275 -3.06 22.40 4.92
N PRO A 276 -4.18 22.69 4.24
CA PRO A 276 -5.48 22.18 4.63
C PRO A 276 -5.55 20.65 4.42
N ALA A 277 -6.33 19.96 5.26
CA ALA A 277 -6.43 18.50 5.24
C ALA A 277 -6.74 17.87 3.87
N PRO A 278 -7.64 18.42 3.02
CA PRO A 278 -7.86 17.89 1.67
C PRO A 278 -6.59 17.92 0.80
N LEU A 279 -5.80 19.00 0.88
CA LEU A 279 -4.56 19.13 0.12
C LEU A 279 -3.51 18.14 0.61
N ILE A 280 -3.41 17.92 1.92
CA ILE A 280 -2.54 16.90 2.51
C ILE A 280 -2.93 15.51 1.98
N GLY A 281 -4.22 15.18 1.98
CA GLY A 281 -4.73 13.91 1.46
C GLY A 281 -4.36 13.67 -0.01
N THR A 282 -4.60 14.66 -0.88
CA THR A 282 -4.22 14.58 -2.30
C THR A 282 -2.71 14.46 -2.49
N ALA A 283 -1.92 15.26 -1.76
CA ALA A 283 -0.47 15.22 -1.84
C ALA A 283 0.11 13.87 -1.37
N LEU A 284 -0.51 13.25 -0.35
CA LEU A 284 -0.10 11.96 0.18
C LEU A 284 -0.33 10.84 -0.85
N TRP A 285 -1.51 10.81 -1.50
CA TRP A 285 -1.77 9.89 -2.60
C TRP A 285 -0.77 10.07 -3.74
N ASN A 286 -0.54 11.31 -4.19
CA ASN A 286 0.37 11.60 -5.29
C ASN A 286 1.82 11.23 -4.95
N ALA A 287 2.28 11.52 -3.73
CA ALA A 287 3.62 11.17 -3.27
C ALA A 287 3.85 9.66 -3.30
N HIS A 288 2.95 8.86 -2.73
CA HIS A 288 3.11 7.41 -2.67
C HIS A 288 2.91 6.74 -4.04
N LEU A 289 1.97 7.20 -4.87
CA LEU A 289 1.81 6.70 -6.23
C LEU A 289 3.07 6.94 -7.07
N THR A 290 3.62 8.16 -7.01
CA THR A 290 4.84 8.52 -7.75
C THR A 290 6.03 7.70 -7.27
N ALA A 291 6.21 7.57 -5.96
CA ALA A 291 7.30 6.83 -5.38
C ALA A 291 7.23 5.33 -5.65
N ALA A 292 6.03 4.72 -5.60
CA ALA A 292 5.82 3.35 -6.00
C ALA A 292 6.19 3.14 -7.48
N GLY A 293 5.74 4.04 -8.36
CA GLY A 293 6.12 4.03 -9.78
C GLY A 293 7.63 4.10 -10.00
N LEU A 294 8.35 4.93 -9.25
CA LEU A 294 9.81 4.99 -9.29
C LEU A 294 10.47 3.70 -8.81
N CYS A 295 9.97 3.10 -7.73
CA CYS A 295 10.48 1.82 -7.23
C CYS A 295 10.27 0.67 -8.23
N TYR A 296 9.10 0.62 -8.88
CA TYR A 296 8.78 -0.43 -9.85
C TYR A 296 9.56 -0.25 -11.16
N ARG A 297 9.74 0.99 -11.61
CA ARG A 297 10.59 1.30 -12.76
C ARG A 297 12.06 0.95 -12.49
N ALA A 298 12.60 1.32 -11.32
CA ALA A 298 13.96 0.94 -10.95
C ALA A 298 14.17 -0.58 -10.97
N ALA A 299 13.15 -1.36 -10.56
CA ALA A 299 13.18 -2.81 -10.63
C ALA A 299 13.14 -3.36 -12.05
N LEU A 300 12.43 -2.68 -12.97
CA LEU A 300 12.35 -3.05 -14.38
C LEU A 300 13.66 -2.76 -15.11
N ASP A 301 14.23 -1.58 -14.87
CA ASP A 301 15.42 -1.10 -15.57
C ASP A 301 16.71 -1.78 -15.07
N GLY A 302 16.73 -2.25 -13.81
CA GLY A 302 17.85 -2.99 -13.21
C GLY A 302 19.11 -2.16 -12.90
N GLY A 303 19.14 -0.87 -13.25
CA GLY A 303 20.32 0.01 -13.09
C GLY A 303 20.51 0.66 -11.72
N CYS A 304 19.52 0.59 -10.83
CA CYS A 304 19.64 1.13 -9.48
C CYS A 304 18.74 0.41 -8.46
N GLY A 305 19.19 0.34 -7.22
CA GLY A 305 18.36 -0.06 -6.09
C GLY A 305 17.54 1.11 -5.57
N ALA A 306 16.28 0.86 -5.19
CA ALA A 306 15.40 1.87 -4.60
C ALA A 306 14.88 1.42 -3.23
N ARG A 307 15.05 2.25 -2.21
CA ARG A 307 14.56 2.00 -0.84
C ARG A 307 13.67 3.14 -0.36
N PRO A 308 12.40 2.87 -0.01
CA PRO A 308 11.57 3.85 0.68
C PRO A 308 12.16 4.24 2.04
N VAL A 309 12.14 5.54 2.33
CA VAL A 309 12.51 6.12 3.63
C VAL A 309 11.22 6.46 4.38
N SER A 310 11.20 6.21 5.68
CA SER A 310 10.03 6.42 6.54
C SER A 310 10.41 7.08 7.86
N GLY A 311 9.46 7.21 8.79
CA GLY A 311 9.74 7.72 10.13
C GLY A 311 9.97 9.24 10.21
N PHE A 312 9.45 10.00 9.23
CA PHE A 312 9.60 11.45 9.21
C PHE A 312 8.90 12.12 10.38
N SER A 313 9.62 13.02 11.05
CA SER A 313 9.05 13.99 11.98
C SER A 313 8.79 15.31 11.24
N SER A 314 7.79 16.09 11.67
CA SER A 314 7.59 17.44 11.13
C SER A 314 8.80 18.31 11.45
N THR A 315 9.51 18.82 10.43
CA THR A 315 10.67 19.69 10.62
C THR A 315 10.55 20.93 9.72
N GLY A 316 10.93 22.10 10.26
CA GLY A 316 11.09 23.34 9.46
C GLY A 316 9.85 23.76 8.67
N GLY A 317 8.65 23.71 9.29
CA GLY A 317 7.41 24.19 8.66
C GLY A 317 6.87 23.31 7.52
N ARG A 318 7.51 22.17 7.21
CA ARG A 318 7.06 21.23 6.18
C ARG A 318 6.94 19.80 6.70
N TRP A 319 6.04 19.05 6.10
CA TRP A 319 5.85 17.61 6.32
C TRP A 319 6.38 16.85 5.12
N ILE A 320 7.41 16.03 5.32
CA ILE A 320 7.84 15.05 4.31
C ILE A 320 6.85 13.89 4.36
N LEU A 321 6.04 13.78 3.32
CA LEU A 321 5.02 12.75 3.18
C LEU A 321 5.63 11.39 2.84
N HIS A 322 6.68 11.41 2.01
CA HIS A 322 7.41 10.21 1.62
C HIS A 322 8.78 10.57 1.04
N ALA A 323 9.72 9.62 1.02
CA ALA A 323 10.94 9.73 0.23
C ALA A 323 11.46 8.38 -0.24
N ILE A 324 12.23 8.37 -1.33
CA ILE A 324 12.97 7.23 -1.85
C ILE A 324 14.45 7.58 -1.88
N ALA A 325 15.27 6.69 -1.32
CA ALA A 325 16.72 6.69 -1.49
C ALA A 325 17.11 5.72 -2.60
N PHE A 326 17.96 6.18 -3.52
CA PHE A 326 18.50 5.38 -4.62
C PHE A 326 19.93 4.97 -4.33
N LEU A 327 20.28 3.77 -4.79
CA LEU A 327 21.62 3.21 -4.72
C LEU A 327 22.05 2.84 -6.14
N ASP A 328 23.12 3.47 -6.63
CA ASP A 328 23.75 3.12 -7.90
C ASP A 328 24.37 1.70 -7.83
N SER A 329 24.23 0.91 -8.89
CA SER A 329 24.87 -0.41 -8.97
C SER A 329 26.40 -0.24 -8.91
N PRO A 330 27.15 -1.14 -8.24
CA PRO A 330 28.61 -1.11 -8.25
C PRO A 330 29.10 -1.21 -9.71
N GLY A 331 29.82 -0.20 -10.20
CA GLY A 331 30.39 -0.18 -11.55
C GLY A 331 29.61 0.62 -12.61
N GLY A 332 28.52 1.31 -12.26
CA GLY A 332 27.88 2.25 -13.18
C GLY A 332 28.78 3.47 -13.45
N SER A 333 29.13 3.69 -14.72
CA SER A 333 29.87 4.87 -15.19
C SER A 333 29.13 6.15 -14.80
N ARG A 334 29.85 7.09 -14.20
CA ARG A 334 29.42 8.49 -14.05
C ARG A 334 29.53 9.22 -15.38
#